data_AF-A0A814HS12-F1
#
_entry.id   AF-A0A814HS12-F1
#
_cell.length_a   1.000
_cell.length_b   1.000
_cell.length_c   1.000
_cell.angle_alpha   90.00
_cell.angle_beta   90.00
_cell.angle_gamma   90.00
#
_symmetry.space_group_name_H-M   'P 1'
#
loop_
_entity.id
_entity.type
_entity.pdbx_description
1 polymer ?
#
loop_
_entity_poly.entity_id
_entity_poly.type
_entity_poly.pdbx_seq_one_letter_code
_entity_poly.pdbx_strand_id
1 'polypeptide(L)'
;MGFGLLNKIFIQFPLTFWDEKLDSIFIASNRFCLFHCQPLDHMLILFVCGNLARELEQQTDEEIIEQVLQRLKRIYPQIPKPIKWLVTRWGCDPFAYGSYSNFKTGATYETLKELARECYDDRIYWAGEHTNYDGTIGCVDSAFESGHREAKRIYDKLNKISS
;
A
#
# COMPACT_ATOMS: atom_id res chain seq x y z
N MET A 1 -11.43 9.39 -9.76
CA MET A 1 -10.62 8.46 -8.95
C MET A 1 -10.35 9.00 -7.57
N GLY A 2 -10.16 8.10 -6.60
CA GLY A 2 -9.54 8.39 -5.31
C GLY A 2 -8.14 7.76 -5.25
N PHE A 3 -7.29 8.29 -4.38
CA PHE A 3 -5.96 7.73 -4.11
C PHE A 3 -5.86 7.41 -2.62
N GLY A 4 -5.68 6.12 -2.33
CA GLY A 4 -5.74 5.57 -0.99
C GLY A 4 -4.48 5.85 -0.19
N LEU A 5 -4.56 5.57 1.11
CA LEU A 5 -3.40 5.56 1.97
C LEU A 5 -3.43 4.30 2.85
N LEU A 6 -2.40 3.48 2.68
CA LEU A 6 -2.09 2.33 3.50
C LEU A 6 -0.60 2.36 3.82
N ASN A 7 -0.27 2.36 5.11
CA ASN A 7 1.09 2.24 5.62
C ASN A 7 1.27 0.88 6.31
N LYS A 8 2.53 0.45 6.40
CA LYS A 8 2.94 -0.76 7.12
C LYS A 8 3.87 -0.39 8.27
N ILE A 9 3.68 -1.05 9.40
CA ILE A 9 4.59 -0.99 10.54
C ILE A 9 5.21 -2.38 10.68
N PHE A 10 6.53 -2.45 10.56
CA PHE A 10 7.33 -3.66 10.78
C PHE A 10 8.03 -3.52 12.12
N ILE A 11 7.94 -4.54 12.98
CA ILE A 11 8.58 -4.56 14.29
C ILE A 11 9.27 -5.90 14.48
N GLN A 12 10.60 -5.88 14.61
CA GLN A 12 11.42 -7.06 14.84
C GLN A 12 11.81 -7.14 16.31
N PHE A 13 11.76 -8.34 16.87
CA PHE A 13 12.06 -8.68 18.26
C PHE A 13 13.26 -9.63 18.34
N PRO A 14 13.90 -9.76 19.52
CA PRO A 14 15.02 -10.69 19.69
C PRO A 14 14.59 -12.18 19.68
N LEU A 15 13.31 -12.46 19.88
CA LEU A 15 12.72 -13.80 19.87
C LEU A 15 11.21 -13.71 19.57
N THR A 16 10.63 -14.82 19.15
CA THR A 16 9.17 -14.96 19.02
C THR A 16 8.54 -15.16 20.39
N PHE A 17 7.82 -14.17 20.89
CA PHE A 17 7.20 -14.19 22.22
C PHE A 17 5.71 -14.59 22.19
N TRP A 18 5.15 -14.78 20.99
CA TRP A 18 3.79 -15.28 20.76
C TRP A 18 3.84 -16.76 20.34
N ASP A 19 2.68 -17.40 20.19
CA ASP A 19 2.60 -18.78 19.69
C ASP A 19 3.01 -18.83 18.22
N GLU A 20 4.08 -19.57 17.90
CA GLU A 20 4.64 -19.72 16.56
C GLU A 20 3.66 -20.30 15.52
N LYS A 21 2.55 -20.90 15.96
CA LYS A 21 1.49 -21.40 15.07
C LYS A 21 0.51 -20.32 14.61
N LEU A 22 0.57 -19.12 15.19
CA LEU A 22 -0.31 -18.02 14.80
C LEU A 22 0.21 -17.34 13.54
N ASP A 23 -0.68 -17.21 12.55
CA ASP A 23 -0.47 -16.33 11.40
C ASP A 23 -0.79 -14.87 11.74
N SER A 24 -1.66 -14.66 12.73
CA SER A 24 -2.07 -13.32 13.14
C SER A 24 -2.53 -13.24 14.59
N ILE A 25 -2.40 -12.05 15.17
CA ILE A 25 -2.95 -11.66 16.47
C ILE A 25 -3.98 -10.56 16.21
N PHE A 26 -5.20 -10.77 16.71
CA PHE A 26 -6.25 -9.77 16.68
C PHE A 26 -6.48 -9.16 18.07
N ILE A 27 -6.45 -7.83 18.15
CA ILE A 27 -6.77 -7.07 19.35
C ILE A 27 -8.03 -6.26 19.07
N ALA A 28 -9.07 -6.49 19.88
CA ALA A 28 -10.32 -5.72 19.81
C ALA A 28 -10.07 -4.25 20.20
N SER A 29 -9.74 -3.44 19.21
CA SER A 29 -9.34 -2.04 19.35
C SER A 29 -9.71 -1.27 18.08
N ASN A 30 -9.96 0.02 18.23
CA ASN A 30 -10.21 0.94 17.11
C ASN A 30 -8.93 1.34 16.36
N ARG A 31 -7.76 0.90 16.85
CA ARG A 31 -6.42 1.16 16.31
C ARG A 31 -5.55 -0.07 16.53
N PHE A 32 -4.66 -0.37 15.58
CA PHE A 32 -3.69 -1.47 15.68
C PHE A 32 -4.38 -2.80 16.03
N CYS A 33 -5.39 -3.20 15.24
CA CYS A 33 -6.23 -4.36 15.55
C CYS A 33 -5.67 -5.67 15.01
N LEU A 34 -4.92 -5.66 13.91
CA LEU A 34 -4.43 -6.86 13.25
C LEU A 34 -2.91 -6.81 13.10
N PHE A 35 -2.25 -7.83 13.66
CA PHE A 35 -0.82 -8.05 13.57
C PHE A 35 -0.59 -9.35 12.81
N HIS A 36 0.14 -9.30 11.72
CA HIS A 36 0.60 -10.47 11.00
C HIS A 36 1.89 -10.96 11.62
N CYS A 37 1.93 -12.25 11.90
CA CYS A 37 3.04 -12.89 12.60
C CYS A 37 4.02 -13.47 11.57
N GLN A 38 5.30 -13.19 11.74
CA GLN A 38 6.40 -13.79 10.99
C GLN A 38 7.36 -14.44 12.00
N PRO A 39 7.05 -15.66 12.49
CA PRO A 39 7.76 -16.26 13.61
C PRO A 39 9.23 -16.58 13.31
N LEU A 40 9.57 -16.92 12.07
CA LEU A 40 10.96 -17.20 11.67
C LEU A 40 11.85 -15.95 11.74
N ASP A 41 11.27 -14.78 11.48
CA ASP A 41 11.99 -13.50 11.50
C ASP A 41 11.86 -12.76 12.84
N HIS A 42 11.13 -13.33 13.80
CA HIS A 42 10.73 -12.71 15.06
C HIS A 42 10.05 -11.34 14.83
N MET A 43 9.18 -11.26 13.82
CA MET A 43 8.63 -10.00 13.34
C MET A 43 7.10 -9.96 13.37
N LEU A 44 6.55 -8.80 13.76
CA LEU A 44 5.14 -8.45 13.59
C LEU A 44 5.00 -7.38 12.51
N ILE A 45 3.98 -7.53 11.66
CA ILE A 45 3.64 -6.58 10.61
C ILE A 45 2.21 -6.09 10.83
N LEU A 46 2.01 -4.78 10.86
CA LEU A 46 0.68 -4.17 10.93
C LEU A 46 0.38 -3.44 9.63
N PHE A 47 -0.86 -3.55 9.17
CA PHE A 47 -1.39 -2.70 8.11
C PHE A 47 -2.23 -1.60 8.73
N VAL A 48 -1.94 -0.36 8.34
CA VAL A 48 -2.61 0.83 8.86
C VAL A 48 -3.16 1.62 7.69
N CYS A 49 -4.47 1.87 7.67
CA CYS A 49 -5.13 2.55 6.55
C CYS A 49 -6.00 3.72 7.00
N GLY A 50 -6.43 4.53 6.04
CA GLY A 50 -7.43 5.59 6.25
C GLY A 50 -6.93 6.71 7.17
N ASN A 51 -7.81 7.19 8.06
CA ASN A 51 -7.50 8.32 8.96
C ASN A 51 -6.36 7.99 9.92
N LEU A 52 -6.30 6.75 10.42
CA LEU A 52 -5.21 6.31 11.26
C LEU A 52 -3.86 6.46 10.55
N ALA A 53 -3.75 6.04 9.29
CA ALA A 53 -2.50 6.17 8.53
C ALA A 53 -2.05 7.64 8.40
N ARG A 54 -2.98 8.57 8.13
CA ARG A 54 -2.68 10.01 8.03
C ARG A 54 -2.22 10.60 9.36
N GLU A 55 -2.86 10.20 10.47
CA GLU A 55 -2.46 10.64 11.80
C GLU A 55 -1.05 10.17 12.17
N LEU A 56 -0.70 8.93 11.82
CA LEU A 56 0.63 8.38 12.12
C LEU A 56 1.73 9.03 11.27
N GLU A 57 1.44 9.48 10.05
CA GLU A 57 2.43 10.18 9.23
C GLU A 57 2.95 11.48 9.85
N GLN A 58 2.20 12.07 10.79
CA GLN A 58 2.58 13.27 11.55
C GLN A 58 3.37 12.99 12.83
N GLN A 59 3.63 11.72 13.14
CA GLN A 59 4.31 11.28 14.36
C GLN A 59 5.70 10.73 14.02
N THR A 60 6.59 10.73 15.02
CA THR A 60 7.88 10.03 14.94
C THR A 60 7.67 8.52 14.97
N ASP A 61 8.65 7.76 14.47
CA ASP A 61 8.56 6.30 14.51
C ASP A 61 8.52 5.79 15.96
N GLU A 62 9.28 6.40 16.86
CA GLU A 62 9.34 6.05 18.28
C GLU A 62 7.96 6.19 18.96
N GLU A 63 7.22 7.28 18.70
CA GLU A 63 5.88 7.49 19.23
C GLU A 63 4.88 6.45 18.73
N ILE A 64 4.98 6.06 17.46
CA ILE A 64 4.12 5.05 16.86
C ILE A 64 4.41 3.68 17.47
N ILE A 65 5.69 3.32 17.56
CA ILE A 65 6.12 2.03 18.11
C ILE A 65 5.72 1.91 19.58
N GLU A 66 5.90 2.96 20.38
CA GLU A 66 5.47 2.98 21.77
C GLU A 66 3.95 2.75 21.91
N GLN A 67 3.12 3.38 21.08
CA GLN A 67 1.67 3.13 21.06
C GLN A 67 1.33 1.68 20.71
N VAL A 68 2.03 1.09 19.74
CA VAL A 68 1.83 -0.31 19.34
C VAL A 68 2.23 -1.26 20.48
N LEU A 69 3.40 -1.03 21.09
CA LEU A 69 3.89 -1.84 22.21
C LEU A 69 2.98 -1.75 23.43
N GLN A 70 2.45 -0.57 23.75
CA GLN A 70 1.47 -0.40 24.84
C GLN A 70 0.21 -1.24 24.63
N ARG A 71 -0.21 -1.46 23.38
CA ARG A 71 -1.34 -2.32 23.04
C ARG A 71 -0.97 -3.79 23.18
N LEU A 72 0.16 -4.20 22.62
CA LEU A 72 0.65 -5.58 22.73
C LEU A 72 0.91 -5.97 24.19
N LYS A 73 1.38 -5.04 25.03
CA LYS A 73 1.65 -5.31 26.46
C LYS A 73 0.42 -5.74 27.25
N ARG A 74 -0.79 -5.43 26.77
CA ARG A 74 -2.05 -5.88 27.40
C ARG A 74 -2.28 -7.38 27.26
N ILE A 75 -1.77 -7.98 26.19
CA ILE A 75 -1.89 -9.41 25.90
C ILE A 75 -0.58 -10.16 26.18
N TYR A 76 0.56 -9.50 26.03
CA TYR A 76 1.90 -10.02 26.31
C TYR A 76 2.63 -9.09 27.31
N PRO A 77 2.38 -9.23 28.63
CA PRO A 77 2.95 -8.34 29.64
C PRO A 77 4.48 -8.29 29.66
N GLN A 78 5.13 -9.39 29.26
CA GLN A 78 6.58 -9.56 29.19
C GLN A 78 7.13 -9.42 27.75
N ILE A 79 6.46 -8.64 26.90
CA ILE A 79 6.93 -8.36 25.54
C ILE A 79 8.38 -7.83 25.56
N PRO A 80 9.31 -8.44 24.81
CA PRO A 80 10.69 -7.96 24.72
C PRO A 80 10.75 -6.61 24.02
N LYS A 81 11.81 -5.85 24.28
CA LYS A 81 12.07 -4.61 23.53
C LYS A 81 12.34 -4.96 22.05
N PRO A 82 11.74 -4.24 21.09
CA PRO A 82 12.06 -4.46 19.68
C PRO A 82 13.50 -4.06 19.40
N ILE A 83 14.13 -4.77 18.47
CA ILE A 83 15.52 -4.53 18.03
C ILE A 83 15.59 -3.65 16.79
N LYS A 84 14.51 -3.63 15.99
CA LYS A 84 14.42 -2.84 14.76
C LYS A 84 12.96 -2.59 14.41
N TRP A 85 12.68 -1.46 13.77
CA TRP A 85 11.38 -1.15 13.20
C TRP A 85 11.52 -0.40 11.88
N LEU A 86 10.43 -0.41 11.11
CA LEU A 86 10.25 0.42 9.92
C LEU A 86 8.78 0.82 9.81
N VAL A 87 8.51 2.11 9.61
CA VAL A 87 7.17 2.62 9.36
C VAL A 87 7.13 3.31 8.00
N THR A 88 6.33 2.79 7.07
CA THR A 88 6.16 3.44 5.76
C THR A 88 5.32 4.70 5.88
N ARG A 89 5.55 5.69 5.01
CA ARG A 89 4.77 6.94 4.91
C ARG A 89 4.48 7.29 3.45
N TRP A 90 3.62 6.50 2.83
CA TRP A 90 3.33 6.63 1.41
C TRP A 90 2.67 7.98 1.05
N GLY A 91 1.92 8.59 1.97
CA GLY A 91 1.31 9.90 1.76
C GLY A 91 2.33 11.04 1.76
N CYS A 92 3.46 10.87 2.45
CA CYS A 92 4.56 11.85 2.49
C CYS A 92 5.62 11.62 1.41
N ASP A 93 5.62 10.47 0.74
CA ASP A 93 6.57 10.18 -0.33
C ASP A 93 6.28 11.07 -1.55
N PRO A 94 7.21 11.96 -1.97
CA PRO A 94 6.99 12.90 -3.07
C PRO A 94 6.91 12.21 -4.44
N PHE A 95 7.22 10.92 -4.53
CA PHE A 95 7.09 10.14 -5.76
C PHE A 95 5.80 9.31 -5.80
N ALA A 96 5.05 9.24 -4.70
CA ALA A 96 3.83 8.44 -4.61
C ALA A 96 2.60 9.25 -4.19
N TYR A 97 2.70 10.11 -3.16
CA TYR A 97 1.60 10.88 -2.56
C TYR A 97 0.42 10.03 -2.04
N GLY A 98 0.63 8.75 -1.78
CA GLY A 98 -0.36 7.78 -1.32
C GLY A 98 0.02 6.37 -1.72
N SER A 99 -0.87 5.40 -1.47
CA SER A 99 -0.57 3.98 -1.67
C SER A 99 -0.98 3.47 -3.05
N TYR A 100 -2.27 3.56 -3.38
CA TYR A 100 -2.82 3.02 -4.63
C TYR A 100 -4.22 3.56 -4.89
N SER A 101 -4.64 3.53 -6.15
CA SER A 101 -5.94 4.07 -6.58
C SER A 101 -7.14 3.26 -6.08
N ASN A 102 -8.29 3.93 -5.98
CA ASN A 102 -9.57 3.33 -5.66
C ASN A 102 -10.73 4.09 -6.33
N PHE A 103 -11.90 3.48 -6.35
CA PHE A 103 -13.14 4.15 -6.72
C PHE A 103 -13.65 5.01 -5.57
N LYS A 104 -13.42 6.33 -5.64
CA LYS A 104 -14.16 7.29 -4.81
C LYS A 104 -15.63 7.33 -5.21
N THR A 105 -16.50 7.79 -4.31
CA THR A 105 -17.93 8.01 -4.61
C THR A 105 -18.11 8.79 -5.92
N GLY A 106 -18.91 8.24 -6.83
CA GLY A 106 -19.18 8.82 -8.15
C GLY A 106 -18.16 8.50 -9.24
N ALA A 107 -17.03 7.87 -8.93
CA ALA A 107 -16.11 7.37 -9.96
C ALA A 107 -16.70 6.10 -10.60
N THR A 108 -16.58 6.01 -11.91
CA THR A 108 -17.07 4.87 -12.70
C THR A 108 -15.96 4.32 -13.59
N TYR A 109 -16.28 3.25 -14.29
CA TYR A 109 -15.41 2.68 -15.32
C TYR A 109 -15.00 3.69 -16.40
N GLU A 110 -15.91 4.58 -16.79
CA GLU A 110 -15.63 5.63 -17.77
C GLU A 110 -14.57 6.62 -17.27
N THR A 111 -14.52 6.87 -15.95
CA THR A 111 -13.45 7.67 -15.34
C THR A 111 -12.06 7.06 -15.57
N LEU A 112 -11.93 5.72 -15.57
CA LEU A 112 -10.65 5.05 -15.84
C LEU A 112 -10.26 5.14 -17.31
N LYS A 113 -11.22 4.98 -18.22
CA LYS A 113 -10.97 5.15 -19.66
C LYS A 113 -10.53 6.58 -19.99
N GLU A 114 -11.14 7.58 -19.35
CA GLU A 114 -10.73 8.97 -19.51
C GLU A 114 -9.30 9.21 -19.03
N LEU A 115 -8.90 8.61 -17.90
CA LEU A 115 -7.53 8.69 -17.39
C LEU A 115 -6.50 8.00 -18.30
N ALA A 116 -6.88 6.88 -18.91
CA ALA A 116 -6.02 6.13 -19.82
C ALA A 116 -5.97 6.72 -21.23
N ARG A 117 -6.78 7.75 -21.53
CA ARG A 117 -6.89 8.31 -22.87
C ARG A 117 -5.60 9.04 -23.24
N GLU A 118 -5.04 8.67 -24.39
CA GLU A 118 -3.95 9.39 -25.01
C GLU A 118 -4.30 10.87 -25.28
N CYS A 119 -3.29 11.73 -25.25
CA CYS A 119 -3.49 13.15 -25.53
C CYS A 119 -2.36 13.73 -26.38
N TYR A 120 -2.57 14.99 -26.81
CA TYR A 120 -1.63 15.72 -27.65
C TYR A 120 -1.33 15.00 -28.98
N ASP A 121 -2.39 14.73 -29.76
CA ASP A 121 -2.33 14.02 -31.06
C ASP A 121 -1.60 12.67 -30.97
N ASP A 122 -1.99 11.87 -29.98
CA ASP A 122 -1.44 10.55 -29.68
C ASP A 122 0.08 10.58 -29.43
N ARG A 123 0.60 11.62 -28.77
CA ARG A 123 2.03 11.73 -28.41
C ARG A 123 2.28 11.45 -26.93
N ILE A 124 1.25 11.57 -26.11
CA ILE A 124 1.30 11.29 -24.67
C ILE A 124 0.38 10.12 -24.38
N TYR A 125 0.94 9.08 -23.75
CA TYR A 125 0.26 7.85 -23.37
C TYR A 125 0.37 7.65 -21.86
N TRP A 126 -0.65 7.03 -21.26
CA TRP A 126 -0.74 6.85 -19.81
C TRP A 126 -0.80 5.36 -19.46
N ALA A 127 0.16 4.93 -18.63
CA ALA A 127 0.22 3.58 -18.08
C ALA A 127 0.36 3.64 -16.54
N GLY A 128 0.14 2.50 -15.90
CA GLY A 128 0.18 2.36 -14.45
C GLY A 128 -1.14 1.83 -13.90
N GLU A 129 -1.12 1.41 -12.62
CA GLU A 129 -2.24 0.73 -11.96
C GLU A 129 -3.57 1.48 -12.08
N HIS A 130 -3.51 2.81 -12.04
CA HIS A 130 -4.67 3.71 -12.07
C HIS A 130 -5.26 3.93 -13.48
N THR A 131 -4.66 3.33 -14.51
CA THR A 131 -5.09 3.44 -15.91
C THR A 131 -5.61 2.13 -16.48
N ASN A 132 -5.57 1.03 -15.71
CA ASN A 132 -6.04 -0.26 -16.21
C ASN A 132 -7.56 -0.38 -16.11
N TYR A 133 -8.26 0.13 -17.13
CA TYR A 133 -9.70 -0.04 -17.22
C TYR A 133 -10.07 -1.49 -17.57
N ASP A 134 -9.21 -2.33 -18.15
CA ASP A 134 -9.59 -3.73 -18.45
C ASP A 134 -9.31 -4.71 -17.29
N GLY A 135 -8.83 -4.22 -16.14
CA GLY A 135 -8.43 -5.05 -14.99
C GLY A 135 -8.78 -4.45 -13.62
N THR A 136 -8.10 -4.92 -12.58
CA THR A 136 -8.34 -4.49 -11.19
C THR A 136 -7.32 -3.43 -10.77
N ILE A 137 -7.77 -2.18 -10.62
CA ILE A 137 -6.91 -1.08 -10.18
C ILE A 137 -6.28 -1.34 -8.79
N GLY A 138 -5.18 -0.64 -8.50
CA GLY A 138 -4.48 -0.71 -7.23
C GLY A 138 -3.56 -1.92 -7.05
N CYS A 139 -3.36 -2.71 -8.12
CA CYS A 139 -2.55 -3.93 -8.10
C CYS A 139 -1.36 -3.86 -9.06
N VAL A 140 -0.36 -4.71 -8.81
CA VAL A 140 0.89 -4.77 -9.60
C VAL A 140 0.65 -5.32 -11.00
N ASP A 141 -0.19 -6.35 -11.13
CA ASP A 141 -0.65 -6.92 -12.41
C ASP A 141 -1.28 -5.84 -13.31
N SER A 142 -2.12 -4.96 -12.75
CA SER A 142 -2.69 -3.85 -13.50
C SER A 142 -1.67 -2.82 -14.00
N ALA A 143 -0.62 -2.55 -13.22
CA ALA A 143 0.48 -1.70 -13.67
C ALA A 143 1.24 -2.36 -14.84
N PHE A 144 1.45 -3.67 -14.77
CA PHE A 144 2.11 -4.44 -15.82
C PHE A 144 1.27 -4.48 -17.12
N GLU A 145 -0.01 -4.82 -17.00
CA GLU A 145 -0.93 -4.94 -18.13
C GLU A 145 -1.13 -3.61 -18.86
N SER A 146 -1.31 -2.51 -18.13
CA SER A 146 -1.41 -1.18 -18.74
C SER A 146 -0.12 -0.75 -19.43
N GLY A 147 1.04 -1.12 -18.88
CA GLY A 147 2.34 -0.91 -19.55
C GLY A 147 2.43 -1.67 -20.88
N HIS A 148 2.01 -2.94 -20.90
CA HIS A 148 1.95 -3.74 -22.12
C HIS A 148 0.98 -3.14 -23.15
N ARG A 149 -0.20 -2.68 -22.70
CA ARG A 149 -1.22 -2.03 -23.54
C ARG A 149 -0.67 -0.80 -24.24
N GLU A 150 -0.04 0.12 -23.52
CA GLU A 150 0.50 1.35 -24.14
C GLU A 150 1.72 1.08 -25.02
N ALA A 151 2.60 0.14 -24.63
CA ALA A 151 3.73 -0.27 -25.47
C ALA A 151 3.25 -0.78 -26.85
N LYS A 152 2.19 -1.60 -26.86
CA LYS A 152 1.58 -2.09 -28.10
C LYS A 152 0.98 -0.96 -28.94
N ARG A 153 0.24 -0.03 -28.32
CA ARG A 153 -0.35 1.13 -29.01
C ARG A 153 0.71 2.00 -29.69
N ILE A 154 1.82 2.26 -29.00
CA ILE A 154 2.95 3.03 -29.53
C ILE A 154 3.59 2.30 -30.71
N TYR A 155 3.88 1.00 -30.55
CA TYR A 155 4.48 0.17 -31.60
C TYR A 155 3.62 0.15 -32.88
N ASP A 156 2.31 -0.07 -32.74
CA ASP A 156 1.38 -0.13 -33.86
C ASP A 156 1.29 1.23 -34.58
N LYS A 157 1.32 2.34 -33.83
CA LYS A 157 1.30 3.70 -34.43
C LYS A 157 2.57 3.97 -35.24
N LEU A 158 3.74 3.64 -34.71
CA LEU A 158 5.01 3.84 -35.41
C LEU A 158 5.10 3.02 -36.71
N ASN A 159 4.57 1.80 -36.71
CA ASN A 159 4.54 0.96 -37.91
C ASN A 159 3.55 1.46 -38.97
N LYS A 160 2.38 1.96 -38.57
CA LYS A 160 1.41 2.57 -39.51
C LYS A 160 1.92 3.85 -40.18
N ILE A 161 2.80 4.60 -39.51
CA ILE A 161 3.44 5.80 -40.10
C ILE A 161 4.53 5.42 -41.11
N SER A 162 5.08 4.21 -41.01
CA SER A 162 6.19 3.73 -41.86
C SER A 162 5.73 3.01 -43.14
N SER A 163 4.42 2.82 -43.30
CA SER A 163 3.76 2.16 -44.45
C SER A 163 2.98 3.16 -45.29
#